data_AF-I3SSY6-F1
#
_entry.id   AF-I3SSY6-F1
#
_cell.length_a   1.000
_cell.length_b   1.000
_cell.length_c   1.000
_cell.angle_alpha   90.00
_cell.angle_beta   90.00
_cell.angle_gamma   90.00
#
_symmetry.space_group_name_H-M   'P 1'
#
loop_
_entity.id
_entity.type
_entity.pdbx_description
1 polymer ?
#
loop_
_entity_poly.entity_id
_entity_poly.type
_entity_poly.pdbx_seq_one_letter_code
_entity_poly.pdbx_strand_id
1 'polypeptide(L)'
;MQTRNAFSYIKEEITRSISVLLVIYIIIRAPISNAYPIFAQQGYENPREATGRIVCANCHLANKPVDIEVPQTVLPDTVFEAVVRIPYDM
;
A
#
# COMPACT_ATOMS: atom_id res chain seq x y z
N MET A 1 -48.60 5.82 22.64
CA MET A 1 -47.58 6.85 22.36
C MET A 1 -46.17 6.39 22.76
N GLN A 2 -45.99 5.74 23.92
CA GLN A 2 -44.71 5.18 24.39
C GLN A 2 -44.07 4.12 23.48
N THR A 3 -44.85 3.25 22.83
CA THR A 3 -44.33 2.14 22.01
C THR A 3 -43.72 2.58 20.68
N ARG A 4 -44.19 3.69 20.08
CA ARG A 4 -43.62 4.26 18.85
C ARG A 4 -42.22 4.84 19.08
N ASN A 5 -42.00 5.47 20.23
CA ASN A 5 -40.72 6.07 20.60
C ASN A 5 -39.66 4.99 20.95
N ALA A 6 -40.08 3.89 21.57
CA ALA A 6 -39.21 2.74 21.81
C ALA A 6 -38.80 2.06 20.49
N PHE A 7 -39.75 1.89 19.55
CA PHE A 7 -39.46 1.30 18.24
C PHE A 7 -38.55 2.20 17.39
N SER A 8 -38.73 3.52 17.42
CA SER A 8 -37.83 4.45 16.73
C SER A 8 -36.42 4.46 17.34
N TYR A 9 -36.32 4.42 18.68
CA TYR A 9 -35.04 4.33 19.38
C TYR A 9 -34.28 3.03 19.07
N ILE A 10 -34.97 1.89 19.06
CA ILE A 10 -34.39 0.60 18.67
C ILE A 10 -33.94 0.62 17.20
N LYS A 11 -34.70 1.25 16.31
CA LYS A 11 -34.33 1.38 14.89
C LYS A 11 -33.08 2.23 14.70
N GLU A 12 -32.94 3.34 15.42
CA GLU A 12 -31.74 4.18 15.40
C GLU A 12 -30.52 3.43 15.95
N GLU A 13 -30.68 2.71 17.04
CA GLU A 13 -29.61 1.91 17.65
C GLU A 13 -29.13 0.78 16.73
N ILE A 14 -30.06 0.09 16.07
CA ILE A 14 -29.74 -0.94 15.06
C ILE A 14 -29.03 -0.30 13.86
N THR A 15 -29.49 0.85 13.39
CA THR A 15 -28.87 1.55 12.25
C THR A 15 -27.44 1.98 12.59
N ARG A 16 -27.22 2.48 13.80
CA ARG A 16 -25.90 2.84 14.31
C ARG A 16 -24.99 1.62 14.42
N SER A 17 -25.49 0.52 14.99
CA SER A 17 -24.73 -0.73 15.12
C SER A 17 -24.32 -1.30 13.75
N ILE A 18 -25.24 -1.31 12.79
CA ILE A 18 -24.96 -1.74 11.40
C ILE A 18 -23.92 -0.83 10.75
N SER A 19 -24.02 0.49 10.92
CA SER A 19 -23.05 1.45 10.37
C SER A 19 -21.65 1.22 10.94
N VAL A 20 -21.53 0.99 12.24
CA VAL A 20 -20.25 0.68 12.90
C VAL A 20 -19.66 -0.64 12.39
N LEU A 21 -20.49 -1.68 12.29
CA LEU A 21 -20.06 -2.99 11.76
C LEU A 21 -19.59 -2.89 10.30
N LEU A 22 -20.24 -2.08 9.47
CA LEU A 22 -19.84 -1.83 8.08
C LEU A 22 -18.45 -1.19 8.00
N VAL A 23 -18.18 -0.17 8.84
CA VAL A 23 -16.88 0.50 8.88
C VAL A 23 -15.77 -0.47 9.32
N ILE A 24 -16.02 -1.26 10.37
CA ILE A 24 -15.07 -2.27 10.85
C ILE A 24 -14.77 -3.31 9.76
N TYR A 25 -15.79 -3.77 9.04
CA TYR A 25 -15.64 -4.73 7.94
C TYR A 25 -14.75 -4.19 6.82
N ILE A 26 -14.88 -2.90 6.46
CA ILE A 26 -14.04 -2.25 5.44
C ILE A 26 -12.58 -2.19 5.88
N ILE A 27 -12.31 -1.85 7.14
CA ILE A 27 -10.95 -1.74 7.69
C ILE A 27 -10.23 -3.10 7.67
N ILE A 28 -10.93 -4.17 8.05
CA ILE A 28 -10.37 -5.54 8.07
C ILE A 28 -10.07 -6.06 6.66
N ARG A 29 -10.80 -5.56 5.65
CA ARG A 29 -10.70 -5.99 4.25
C ARG A 29 -9.67 -5.22 3.42
N ALA A 30 -8.81 -4.41 4.03
CA ALA A 30 -7.75 -3.72 3.29
C ALA A 30 -6.92 -4.77 2.51
N PRO A 31 -6.92 -4.72 1.17
CA PRO A 31 -6.22 -5.72 0.38
C PRO A 31 -4.71 -5.61 0.65
N ILE A 32 -4.04 -6.75 0.70
CA ILE A 32 -2.58 -6.78 0.64
C ILE A 32 -2.20 -6.13 -0.69
N SER A 33 -1.53 -4.98 -0.63
CA SER A 33 -1.09 -4.28 -1.83
C SER A 33 0.02 -5.08 -2.48
N ASN A 34 -0.28 -5.78 -3.57
CA ASN A 34 0.76 -6.29 -4.44
C ASN A 34 1.48 -5.10 -5.08
N ALA A 35 2.82 -5.15 -5.10
CA ALA A 35 3.63 -4.11 -5.70
C ALA A 35 3.62 -4.26 -7.22
N TYR A 36 3.09 -3.25 -7.92
CA TYR A 36 3.06 -3.25 -9.38
C TYR A 36 3.78 -2.01 -9.93
N PRO A 37 4.90 -2.18 -10.65
CA PRO A 37 5.60 -1.07 -11.31
C PRO A 37 4.71 -0.26 -12.27
N ILE A 38 3.67 -0.87 -12.85
CA ILE A 38 2.76 -0.21 -13.79
C ILE A 38 2.07 1.02 -13.20
N PHE A 39 1.75 1.01 -11.91
CA PHE A 39 1.13 2.17 -11.26
C PHE A 39 2.10 3.33 -11.13
N ALA A 40 3.39 3.06 -10.93
CA ALA A 40 4.41 4.10 -10.97
C ALA A 40 4.56 4.67 -12.39
N GLN A 41 4.59 3.80 -13.41
CA GLN A 41 4.71 4.21 -14.82
C GLN A 41 3.53 5.05 -15.30
N GLN A 42 2.31 4.76 -14.84
CA GLN A 42 1.11 5.50 -15.21
C GLN A 42 0.91 6.77 -14.38
N GLY A 43 1.35 6.76 -13.11
CA GLY A 43 1.09 7.84 -12.16
C GLY A 43 2.18 8.91 -12.09
N TYR A 44 3.38 8.63 -12.60
CA TYR A 44 4.54 9.51 -12.46
C TYR A 44 5.38 9.53 -13.73
N GLU A 45 5.72 10.74 -14.21
CA GLU A 45 6.63 10.92 -15.34
C GLU A 45 8.05 10.44 -15.00
N ASN A 46 8.49 10.67 -13.77
CA ASN A 46 9.80 10.24 -13.27
C ASN A 46 9.62 9.36 -12.02
N PRO A 47 10.18 8.13 -11.98
CA PRO A 47 10.05 7.25 -10.82
C PRO A 47 10.85 7.72 -9.59
N ARG A 48 11.70 8.74 -9.72
CA ARG A 48 12.54 9.29 -8.65
C ARG A 48 12.25 10.77 -8.43
N GLU A 49 11.87 11.12 -7.22
CA GLU A 49 11.66 12.49 -6.77
C GLU A 49 12.99 13.24 -6.60
N ALA A 50 12.95 14.58 -6.56
CA ALA A 50 14.14 15.42 -6.37
C ALA A 50 14.87 15.16 -5.03
N THR A 51 14.15 14.65 -4.04
CA THR A 51 14.70 14.22 -2.74
C THR A 51 15.48 12.91 -2.83
N GLY A 52 15.39 12.20 -3.95
CA GLY A 52 15.91 10.85 -4.14
C GLY A 52 14.93 9.74 -3.75
N ARG A 53 13.76 10.07 -3.22
CA ARG A 53 12.69 9.11 -2.88
C ARG A 53 12.13 8.47 -4.16
N ILE A 54 11.86 7.16 -4.10
CA ILE A 54 11.22 6.41 -5.20
C ILE A 54 9.71 6.39 -4.99
N VAL A 55 8.94 6.66 -6.06
CA VAL A 55 7.48 6.85 -6.01
C VAL A 55 6.70 5.62 -5.52
N CYS A 56 7.31 4.42 -5.58
CA CYS A 56 6.77 3.20 -4.99
C CYS A 56 6.42 3.38 -3.50
N ALA A 57 7.16 4.22 -2.78
CA ALA A 57 6.96 4.49 -1.36
C ALA A 57 5.68 5.30 -1.06
N ASN A 58 5.01 5.88 -2.07
CA ASN A 58 3.74 6.59 -1.89
C ASN A 58 2.55 5.62 -1.71
N CYS A 59 2.72 4.35 -2.10
CA CYS A 59 1.76 3.28 -1.87
C CYS A 59 2.29 2.23 -0.88
N HIS A 60 3.57 1.85 -1.00
CA HIS A 60 4.22 0.90 -0.09
C HIS A 60 4.80 1.64 1.11
N LEU A 61 3.96 1.85 2.13
CA LEU A 61 4.28 2.67 3.29
C LEU A 61 5.27 2.00 4.27
N ALA A 62 5.35 0.67 4.24
CA ALA A 62 6.29 -0.08 5.05
C ALA A 62 7.69 -0.04 4.44
N ASN A 63 8.71 0.15 5.28
CA ASN A 63 10.09 0.13 4.86
C ASN A 63 10.73 -1.24 5.14
N LYS A 64 11.39 -1.81 4.14
CA LYS A 64 12.27 -2.97 4.27
C LYS A 64 13.59 -2.67 3.55
N PRO A 65 14.74 -3.01 4.14
CA PRO A 65 16.02 -2.80 3.48
C PRO A 65 16.11 -3.65 2.20
N VAL A 66 16.80 -3.10 1.20
CA VAL A 66 17.12 -3.76 -0.06
C VAL A 66 18.58 -3.48 -0.38
N ASP A 67 19.25 -4.41 -1.05
CA ASP A 67 20.66 -4.28 -1.42
C ASP A 67 20.84 -4.36 -2.93
N ILE A 68 21.81 -3.63 -3.44
CA ILE A 68 22.25 -3.67 -4.84
C ILE A 68 23.77 -3.82 -4.89
N GLU A 69 24.23 -4.84 -5.60
CA GLU A 69 25.65 -5.12 -5.83
C GLU A 69 25.94 -4.98 -7.31
N VAL A 70 27.00 -4.23 -7.64
CA VAL A 70 27.53 -4.05 -8.99
C VAL A 70 29.05 -4.10 -8.96
N PRO A 71 29.72 -4.45 -10.07
CA PRO A 71 31.17 -4.34 -10.17
C PRO A 71 31.63 -2.91 -9.92
N GLN A 72 32.80 -2.75 -9.30
CA GLN A 72 33.37 -1.42 -9.03
C GLN A 72 33.69 -0.64 -10.32
N THR A 73 34.09 -1.34 -11.37
CA THR A 73 34.39 -0.75 -12.68
C THR A 73 33.95 -1.68 -13.79
N VAL A 74 33.63 -1.10 -14.96
CA VAL A 74 33.27 -1.84 -16.18
C VAL A 74 34.01 -1.22 -17.37
N LEU A 75 34.37 -2.04 -18.34
CA LEU A 75 34.88 -1.53 -19.62
C LEU A 75 33.70 -1.04 -20.49
N PRO A 76 33.93 -0.09 -21.42
CA PRO A 76 32.94 0.28 -22.41
C PRO A 76 32.47 -0.95 -23.20
N ASP A 77 31.19 -0.95 -23.60
CA ASP A 77 30.57 -2.02 -24.41
C ASP A 77 30.69 -3.44 -23.80
N THR A 78 30.70 -3.53 -22.47
CA THR A 78 30.76 -4.81 -21.74
C THR A 78 29.47 -5.03 -20.94
N VAL A 79 28.91 -6.23 -21.04
CA VAL A 79 27.76 -6.65 -20.22
C VAL A 79 28.24 -6.95 -18.80
N PHE A 80 27.56 -6.39 -17.81
CA PHE A 80 27.78 -6.68 -16.40
C PHE A 80 26.44 -6.95 -15.69
N GLU A 81 26.52 -7.57 -14.52
CA GLU A 81 25.35 -7.92 -13.73
C GLU A 81 25.15 -6.93 -12.57
N ALA A 82 23.90 -6.53 -12.36
CA ALA A 82 23.46 -5.84 -11.17
C ALA A 82 22.60 -6.81 -10.35
N VAL A 83 23.10 -7.22 -9.19
CA VAL A 83 22.40 -8.16 -8.31
C VAL A 83 21.56 -7.35 -7.32
N VAL A 84 20.23 -7.54 -7.37
CA VAL A 84 19.28 -6.87 -6.48
C VAL A 84 18.74 -7.89 -5.47
N ARG A 85 18.85 -7.60 -4.17
CA ARG A 85 18.34 -8.44 -3.08
C ARG A 85 17.17 -7.75 -2.39
N ILE A 86 16.03 -8.44 -2.30
CA ILE A 86 14.82 -7.96 -1.62
C ILE A 86 14.42 -9.00 -0.55
N PRO A 87 14.98 -8.92 0.66
CA PRO A 87 14.76 -9.93 1.69
C PRO A 87 13.35 -9.84 2.31
N TYR A 88 12.72 -11.01 2.47
CA TYR A 88 11.49 -11.19 3.23
C TYR A 88 11.40 -12.63 3.77
N ASP A 89 10.64 -12.82 4.85
CA ASP A 89 10.36 -14.16 5.39
C ASP A 89 9.37 -14.86 4.46
N MET A 90 9.71 -16.08 4.00
CA MET A 90 8.87 -16.91 3.13
C MET A 90 7.74 -17.61 3.88
#